data_AF-A0A7S2CD07-F1
#
_entry.id   AF-A0A7S2CD07-F1
#
_cell.length_a   1.000
_cell.length_b   1.000
_cell.length_c   1.000
_cell.angle_alpha   90.00
_cell.angle_beta   90.00
_cell.angle_gamma   90.00
#
_symmetry.space_group_name_H-M   'P 1'
#
loop_
_entity.id
_entity.type
_entity.pdbx_description
1 polymer ?
#
loop_
_entity_poly.entity_id
_entity_poly.type
_entity_poly.pdbx_seq_one_letter_code
_entity_poly.pdbx_strand_id
1 'polypeptide(L)'
;MAGLRDLVQNAPKEFRCALDGKLLCDPVVSPGGVVFERSTLVRWLQKHGPTCPITGQALQADDCKRSPEIRKQVTEWVRGKGRQREPKKKNKGP
;
A
#
# COMPACT_ATOMS: atom_id res chain seq x y z
N MET A 1 -13.91 -21.00 -5.02
CA MET A 1 -12.56 -20.55 -4.58
C MET A 1 -12.47 -19.06 -4.83
N ALA A 2 -12.63 -18.21 -3.80
CA ALA A 2 -12.39 -16.78 -3.95
C ALA A 2 -10.90 -16.60 -4.22
N GLY A 3 -10.56 -16.37 -5.49
CA GLY A 3 -9.18 -16.37 -5.95
C GLY A 3 -8.40 -15.20 -5.37
N LEU A 4 -7.07 -15.32 -5.38
CA LEU A 4 -6.12 -14.28 -4.98
C LEU A 4 -6.44 -12.89 -5.59
N ARG A 5 -7.08 -12.86 -6.77
CA ARG A 5 -7.53 -11.64 -7.45
C ARG A 5 -8.62 -10.87 -6.68
N ASP A 6 -9.58 -11.57 -6.06
CA ASP A 6 -10.66 -10.92 -5.31
C ASP A 6 -10.11 -10.23 -4.04
N LEU A 7 -9.14 -10.86 -3.38
CA LEU A 7 -8.44 -10.26 -2.25
C LEU A 7 -7.75 -8.96 -2.65
N VAL A 8 -7.02 -8.94 -3.76
CA VAL A 8 -6.36 -7.70 -4.22
C VAL A 8 -7.40 -6.63 -4.59
N GLN A 9 -8.50 -7.00 -5.25
CA GLN A 9 -9.54 -6.06 -5.67
C GLN A 9 -10.34 -5.47 -4.51
N ASN A 10 -10.51 -6.21 -3.41
CA ASN A 10 -11.27 -5.80 -2.23
C ASN A 10 -10.39 -5.31 -1.06
N ALA A 11 -9.10 -5.06 -1.29
CA ALA A 11 -8.19 -4.53 -0.27
C ALA A 11 -8.52 -3.09 0.14
N PRO A 12 -8.49 -2.71 1.43
CA PRO A 12 -8.46 -1.31 1.84
C PRO A 12 -7.36 -0.53 1.10
N LYS A 13 -7.60 0.76 0.83
CA LYS A 13 -6.62 1.60 0.11
C LYS A 13 -5.28 1.71 0.86
N GLU A 14 -5.31 1.69 2.19
CA GLU A 14 -4.12 1.71 3.05
C GLU A 14 -3.22 0.47 2.91
N PHE A 15 -3.74 -0.64 2.39
CA PHE A 15 -3.00 -1.88 2.12
C PHE A 15 -2.53 -2.00 0.68
N ARG A 16 -2.78 -0.97 -0.14
CA ARG A 16 -2.41 -0.94 -1.54
C ARG A 16 -1.27 0.04 -1.77
N CYS A 17 -0.37 -0.33 -2.66
CA CYS A 17 0.68 0.54 -3.16
C CYS A 17 0.08 1.75 -3.88
N ALA A 18 0.53 2.95 -3.54
CA ALA A 18 0.05 4.18 -4.16
C ALA A 18 0.40 4.30 -5.66
N LEU A 19 1.36 3.50 -6.15
CA LEU A 19 1.81 3.50 -7.55
C LEU A 19 0.99 2.59 -8.46
N ASP A 20 0.82 1.32 -8.08
CA ASP A 20 0.21 0.29 -8.94
C ASP A 20 -1.12 -0.25 -8.39
N GLY A 21 -1.54 0.20 -7.21
CA GLY A 21 -2.78 -0.23 -6.55
C GLY A 21 -2.77 -1.69 -6.08
N LYS A 22 -1.63 -2.40 -6.15
CA LYS A 22 -1.51 -3.79 -5.71
C LYS A 22 -1.30 -3.87 -4.22
N LEU A 23 -1.58 -5.04 -3.65
CA LEU A 23 -1.38 -5.31 -2.24
C LEU A 23 0.11 -5.14 -1.85
N LEU A 24 0.37 -4.48 -0.72
CA LEU A 24 1.71 -4.25 -0.21
C LEU A 24 2.32 -5.52 0.39
N CYS A 25 3.46 -5.96 -0.14
CA CYS A 25 4.23 -7.09 0.38
C CYS A 25 5.48 -6.61 1.15
N ASP A 26 6.16 -5.60 0.62
CA ASP A 26 7.29 -4.91 1.26
C ASP A 26 7.01 -3.39 1.28
N PRO A 27 6.12 -2.93 2.20
CA PRO A 27 5.73 -1.53 2.28
C PRO A 27 6.89 -0.65 2.73
N VAL A 28 7.11 0.42 1.97
CA VAL A 28 8.03 1.52 2.30
C VAL A 28 7.26 2.83 2.35
N VAL A 29 7.62 3.69 3.30
CA VAL A 29 6.98 4.99 3.54
C VAL A 29 7.95 6.07 3.12
N SER A 30 7.53 6.92 2.19
CA SER A 30 8.31 8.09 1.79
C SER A 30 8.32 9.17 2.89
N PRO A 31 9.26 10.13 2.87
CA PRO A 31 9.24 11.27 3.77
C PRO A 31 7.93 12.08 3.72
N GLY A 32 7.25 12.07 2.58
CA GLY A 32 5.93 12.69 2.40
C GLY A 32 4.76 11.87 2.94
N GLY A 33 5.01 10.74 3.63
CA GLY A 33 3.98 9.89 4.23
C GLY A 33 3.25 8.97 3.26
N VAL A 34 3.72 8.86 2.01
CA VAL A 34 3.09 7.99 1.00
C VAL A 34 3.66 6.58 1.09
N VAL A 35 2.79 5.58 1.03
CA VAL A 35 3.17 4.17 1.12
C VAL A 35 3.27 3.55 -0.27
N PHE A 36 4.41 2.93 -0.54
CA PHE A 36 4.68 2.24 -1.80
C PHE A 36 5.14 0.80 -1.54
N GLU A 37 4.95 -0.04 -2.55
CA GLU A 37 5.65 -1.32 -2.63
C GLU A 37 7.11 -1.04 -3.05
N ARG A 38 8.09 -1.52 -2.28
CA ARG A 38 9.51 -1.20 -2.49
C ARG A 38 9.96 -1.51 -3.91
N SER A 39 9.65 -2.70 -4.39
CA SER A 39 10.07 -3.15 -5.73
C SER A 39 9.46 -2.30 -6.86
N THR A 40 8.20 -1.90 -6.70
CA THR A 40 7.51 -1.01 -7.64
C THR A 40 8.10 0.40 -7.61
N LEU A 41 8.37 0.96 -6.42
CA LEU A 41 8.97 2.29 -6.29
C LEU A 41 10.37 2.35 -6.89
N VAL A 42 11.23 1.38 -6.59
CA VAL A 42 12.59 1.32 -7.14
C VAL A 42 12.58 1.30 -8.66
N ARG A 43 11.72 0.46 -9.27
CA ARG A 43 11.58 0.40 -10.73
C ARG A 43 11.07 1.72 -11.32
N TRP A 44 10.14 2.38 -10.64
CA TRP A 44 9.62 3.67 -11.08
C TRP A 44 10.73 4.72 -11.06
N LEU A 45 11.49 4.84 -9.96
CA LEU A 45 12.58 5.81 -9.82
C LEU A 45 13.70 5.58 -10.84
N GLN A 46 14.02 4.32 -11.14
CA GLN A 46 14.98 3.97 -12.20
C GLN A 46 14.52 4.41 -13.59
N LYS A 47 13.21 4.41 -13.86
CA LYS A 47 12.65 4.74 -15.17
C LYS A 47 12.35 6.23 -15.34
N HIS A 48 11.89 6.90 -14.28
CA HIS A 48 11.36 8.25 -14.33
C HIS A 48 12.22 9.30 -13.59
N GLY A 49 13.27 8.85 -12.89
CA GLY A 49 14.16 9.70 -12.11
C GLY A 49 13.76 9.80 -10.64
N PRO A 50 14.57 10.51 -9.82
CA PRO A 50 14.44 10.59 -8.36
C PRO A 50 13.32 11.55 -7.94
N THR A 51 12.07 11.22 -8.31
CA THR A 51 10.89 12.05 -8.04
C THR A 51 9.77 11.21 -7.44
N CYS A 52 8.97 11.79 -6.57
CA CYS A 52 7.81 11.12 -6.02
C CYS A 52 6.69 11.12 -7.08
N PRO A 53 6.13 9.97 -7.46
CA PRO A 53 5.05 9.88 -8.45
C PRO A 53 3.74 10.54 -7.99
N ILE A 54 3.56 10.75 -6.68
CA ILE A 54 2.33 11.29 -6.09
C ILE A 54 2.49 12.76 -5.72
N THR A 55 3.60 13.12 -5.07
CA THR A 55 3.81 14.50 -4.58
C THR A 55 4.61 15.37 -5.54
N GLY A 56 5.27 14.78 -6.55
CA GLY A 56 6.16 15.49 -7.47
C GLY A 56 7.47 15.99 -6.85
N GLN A 57 7.73 15.70 -5.56
CA GLN A 57 8.93 16.14 -4.86
C GLN A 57 10.12 15.21 -5.12
N ALA A 58 11.35 15.67 -4.88
CA ALA A 58 12.53 14.80 -4.95
C ALA A 58 12.37 13.60 -4.00
N LEU A 59 12.65 12.39 -4.49
CA LEU A 59 12.54 11.16 -3.72
C LEU A 59 13.58 10.15 -4.18
N GLN A 60 14.38 9.64 -3.24
CA GLN A 60 15.22 8.46 -3.48
C GLN A 60 14.64 7.24 -2.77
N ALA A 61 15.01 6.04 -3.25
CA ALA A 61 14.56 4.80 -2.62
C ALA A 61 15.09 4.65 -1.18
N ASP A 62 16.26 5.21 -0.90
CA ASP A 62 16.91 5.14 0.42
C ASP A 62 16.30 6.10 1.45
N ASP A 63 15.59 7.14 0.99
CA ASP A 63 14.81 8.03 1.87
C ASP A 63 13.55 7.34 2.41
N CYS A 64 13.13 6.25 1.75
CA CYS A 64 11.91 5.52 2.11
C CYS A 64 12.17 4.48 3.19
N LYS A 65 11.47 4.62 4.33
CA LYS A 65 11.60 3.71 5.46
C LYS A 65 10.68 2.51 5.30
N ARG A 66 11.22 1.30 5.44
CA ARG A 66 10.38 0.08 5.50
C ARG A 66 9.44 0.16 6.70
N SER A 67 8.21 -0.31 6.53
CA SER A 67 7.20 -0.36 7.59
C SER A 67 6.76 -1.80 7.89
N PRO A 68 7.42 -2.50 8.82
CA PRO A 68 7.00 -3.82 9.28
C PRO A 68 5.57 -3.82 9.84
N GLU A 69 5.15 -2.69 10.40
CA GLU A 69 3.82 -2.49 10.97
C GLU A 69 2.73 -2.60 9.89
N ILE A 70 2.86 -1.86 8.78
CA ILE A 70 1.92 -1.96 7.65
C ILE A 70 1.95 -3.39 7.09
N ARG A 71 3.13 -4.00 6.96
CA ARG A 71 3.27 -5.37 6.47
C ARG A 71 2.52 -6.37 7.35
N LYS A 72 2.58 -6.20 8.67
CA LYS A 72 1.84 -7.01 9.64
C LYS A 72 0.34 -6.82 9.46
N GLN A 73 -0.15 -5.58 9.39
CA GLN A 73 -1.58 -5.29 9.19
C GLN A 73 -2.13 -5.87 7.88
N VAL A 74 -1.38 -5.75 6.78
CA VAL A 74 -1.75 -6.37 5.49
C VAL A 74 -1.82 -7.89 5.63
N THR A 75 -0.85 -8.50 6.29
CA THR A 75 -0.81 -9.95 6.52
C THR A 75 -1.98 -10.43 7.37
N GLU A 76 -2.27 -9.72 8.46
CA GLU A 76 -3.41 -9.98 9.34
C GLU A 76 -4.72 -9.81 8.59
N TRP A 77 -4.84 -8.81 7.72
CA TRP A 77 -6.01 -8.60 6.89
C TRP A 77 -6.21 -9.73 5.86
N VAL A 78 -5.15 -10.17 5.17
CA VAL A 78 -5.21 -11.30 4.23
C VAL A 78 -5.64 -12.58 4.96
N ARG A 79 -5.11 -12.82 6.16
CA ARG A 79 -5.47 -13.97 7.01
C ARG A 79 -6.88 -13.85 7.60
N GLY A 80 -7.27 -12.63 7.97
CA GLY A 80 -8.51 -12.27 8.65
C GLY A 80 -9.70 -12.10 7.71
N LYS A 81 -9.50 -11.96 6.39
CA LYS A 81 -10.56 -12.10 5.38
C LYS A 81 -11.13 -13.52 5.30
N GLY A 82 -10.50 -14.50 5.94
CA GLY A 82 -11.12 -15.78 6.28
C GLY A 82 -12.05 -15.74 7.51
N ARG A 83 -12.16 -14.61 8.23
CA ARG A 83 -12.88 -14.52 9.51
C ARG A 83 -13.74 -13.27 9.75
N GLN A 84 -13.58 -12.13 9.08
CA GLN A 84 -14.38 -10.95 9.41
C GLN A 84 -14.84 -10.10 8.22
N ARG A 85 -16.18 -9.99 8.15
CA ARG A 85 -16.97 -9.06 7.36
C ARG A 85 -16.67 -7.62 7.79
N GLU A 86 -16.78 -6.71 6.82
CA GLU A 86 -16.55 -5.26 6.91
C GLU A 86 -17.16 -4.60 8.16
N PRO A 87 -16.47 -3.65 8.83
CA PRO A 87 -17.17 -2.61 9.56
C PRO A 87 -17.68 -1.58 8.55
N LYS A 88 -19.01 -1.60 8.34
CA LYS A 88 -19.75 -0.61 7.56
C LYS A 88 -19.35 0.81 7.96
N LYS A 89 -19.19 1.66 6.94
CA LYS A 89 -19.06 3.13 7.01
C LYS A 89 -19.88 3.71 8.16
N LYS A 90 -19.24 4.38 9.12
CA LYS A 90 -19.93 5.31 10.03
C LYS A 90 -20.33 6.54 9.23
N ASN A 91 -21.56 6.53 8.70
CA ASN A 91 -22.24 7.79 8.37
C ASN A 91 -22.51 8.54 9.68
N LYS A 92 -22.07 9.79 9.77
CA LYS A 92 -22.53 10.79 10.76
C LYS A 92 -22.50 12.14 10.03
N GLY A 93 -23.57 12.90 9.93
CA GLY A 93 -24.82 12.86 10.69
C GLY A 93 -25.92 13.72 10.04
N PRO A 94 -26.96 14.07 10.81
CA PRO A 94 -28.03 14.98 10.40
C PRO A 94 -27.56 16.44 10.30
#